data_AF-A0A545UWI3-F1
#
_entry.id   AF-A0A545UWI3-F1
#
_cell.length_a   1.000
_cell.length_b   1.000
_cell.length_c   1.000
_cell.angle_alpha   90.00
_cell.angle_beta   90.00
_cell.angle_gamma   90.00
#
_symmetry.space_group_name_H-M   'P 1'
#
loop_
_entity.id
_entity.type
_entity.pdbx_description
1 polymer ?
#
loop_
_entity_poly.entity_id
_entity_poly.type
_entity_poly.pdbx_seq_one_letter_code
_entity_poly.pdbx_strand_id
1 'polypeptide(L)'
;MILSSCGFRAVLDAPACLASFFENGPANITKSLTVAHNPDSWNNKANVLYIDQPVNTGFSYVDAANTTLAASKDIYALLPILRAVPAICEA
;
A
#
# COMPACT_ATOMS: atom_id res chain seq x y z
N MET A 1 -7.48 3.81 -8.21
CA MET A 1 -7.52 2.90 -9.39
C MET A 1 -7.40 1.48 -8.86
N ILE A 2 -8.46 0.67 -8.92
CA ILE A 2 -8.43 -0.72 -8.42
C ILE A 2 -7.99 -1.61 -9.60
N LEU A 3 -6.76 -2.11 -9.55
CA LEU A 3 -6.27 -3.09 -10.52
C LEU A 3 -6.76 -4.48 -10.08
N SER A 4 -7.86 -4.94 -10.69
CA SER A 4 -8.61 -6.14 -10.28
C SER A 4 -8.07 -7.47 -10.83
N SER A 5 -6.85 -7.54 -11.37
CA SER A 5 -6.44 -8.74 -12.13
C SER A 5 -5.88 -9.92 -11.32
N CYS A 6 -5.62 -9.77 -10.01
CA CYS A 6 -5.25 -10.89 -9.12
C CYS A 6 -5.68 -10.57 -7.68
N GLY A 7 -6.97 -10.71 -7.33
CA GLY A 7 -7.49 -10.77 -5.94
C GLY A 7 -7.11 -9.64 -4.95
N PHE A 8 -6.44 -8.58 -5.41
CA PHE A 8 -5.64 -7.72 -4.56
C PHE A 8 -6.21 -6.33 -4.47
N ARG A 9 -6.15 -5.78 -3.26
CA ARG A 9 -6.55 -4.40 -2.99
C ARG A 9 -5.31 -3.57 -2.74
N ALA A 10 -4.90 -2.80 -3.76
CA ALA A 10 -3.92 -1.74 -3.55
C ALA A 10 -4.59 -0.56 -2.83
N VAL A 11 -3.97 -0.13 -1.73
CA VAL A 11 -4.38 1.05 -0.96
C VAL A 11 -3.39 2.17 -1.29
N LEU A 12 -3.93 3.27 -1.82
CA LEU A 12 -3.19 4.42 -2.32
C LEU A 12 -3.54 5.65 -1.48
N ASP A 13 -3.34 5.54 -0.17
CA ASP A 13 -3.47 6.68 0.74
C ASP A 13 -2.11 7.34 0.93
N ALA A 14 -2.10 8.65 1.15
CA ALA A 14 -0.89 9.42 1.39
C ALA A 14 -0.87 9.90 2.85
N PRO A 15 0.06 9.42 3.71
CA PRO A 15 0.92 8.24 3.59
C PRO A 15 0.17 6.92 3.87
N ALA A 16 0.54 5.85 3.18
CA ALA A 16 -0.15 4.56 3.21
C ALA A 16 0.06 3.82 4.54
N CYS A 17 1.07 4.22 5.32
CA CYS A 17 1.27 3.75 6.68
C CYS A 17 0.10 4.14 7.62
N LEU A 18 -0.65 5.20 7.33
CA LEU A 18 -1.87 5.52 8.09
C LEU A 18 -2.94 4.46 7.86
N ALA A 19 -3.19 4.09 6.61
CA ALA A 19 -4.16 3.06 6.29
C ALA A 19 -3.76 1.70 6.90
N SER A 20 -2.45 1.39 6.91
CA SER A 20 -1.95 0.15 7.50
C SER A 20 -2.04 0.07 9.03
N PHE A 21 -2.00 1.19 9.75
CA PHE A 21 -1.94 1.19 11.23
C PHE A 21 -3.15 1.81 11.94
N PHE A 22 -4.04 2.46 11.20
CA PHE A 22 -5.17 3.17 11.78
C PHE A 22 -6.49 2.94 11.04
N GLU A 23 -6.48 2.32 9.87
CA GLU A 23 -7.70 2.03 9.11
C GLU A 23 -7.94 0.53 8.97
N ASN A 24 -7.31 -0.09 7.98
CA ASN A 24 -7.69 -1.41 7.48
C ASN A 24 -6.54 -2.44 7.54
N GLY A 25 -5.37 -2.04 7.99
CA GLY A 25 -4.23 -2.96 8.13
C GLY A 25 -4.35 -3.90 9.33
N PRO A 26 -3.44 -4.89 9.40
CA PRO A 26 -3.51 -6.01 10.34
C PRO A 26 -3.21 -5.63 11.80
N ALA A 27 -2.73 -4.42 12.03
CA ALA A 27 -2.32 -3.97 13.34
C ALA A 27 -2.70 -2.52 13.57
N ASN A 28 -3.16 -2.19 14.77
CA ASN A 28 -3.43 -0.84 15.22
C ASN A 28 -2.44 -0.42 16.31
N ILE A 29 -2.00 0.85 16.27
CA ILE A 29 -1.13 1.41 17.31
C ILE A 29 -2.01 1.97 18.43
N THR A 30 -1.84 1.45 19.64
CA THR A 30 -2.56 1.93 20.82
C THR A 30 -1.97 3.25 21.34
N LYS A 31 -2.69 3.94 22.22
CA LYS A 31 -2.18 5.18 22.88
C LYS A 31 -0.90 4.97 23.67
N SER A 32 -0.63 3.74 24.09
CA SER A 32 0.61 3.31 24.76
C SER A 32 1.75 2.94 23.79
N LEU A 33 1.60 3.23 22.50
CA LEU A 33 2.56 2.88 21.44
C LEU A 33 2.84 1.38 21.33
N THR A 34 1.86 0.54 21.71
CA THR A 34 1.92 -0.91 21.52
C THR A 34 1.14 -1.31 20.27
N VAL A 35 1.61 -2.37 19.62
CA VAL A 35 0.98 -2.94 18.42
C VAL A 35 -0.11 -3.92 18.86
N ALA A 36 -1.36 -3.64 18.51
CA ALA A 36 -2.50 -4.52 18.76
C ALA A 36 -3.01 -5.10 17.45
N HIS A 37 -3.38 -6.38 17.43
CA HIS A 37 -3.94 -7.02 16.23
C HIS A 37 -5.31 -6.45 15.87
N ASN A 38 -5.56 -6.18 14.59
CA ASN A 38 -6.83 -5.73 14.08
C ASN A 38 -7.65 -6.91 13.49
N PRO A 39 -8.71 -7.37 14.18
CA PRO A 39 -9.53 -8.49 13.69
C PRO A 39 -10.33 -8.16 12.42
N ASP A 40 -10.57 -6.87 12.12
CA ASP A 40 -11.32 -6.42 10.95
C ASP A 40 -10.42 -6.03 9.77
N SER A 41 -9.16 -6.47 9.78
CA SER A 41 -8.22 -6.13 8.72
C SER A 41 -8.63 -6.69 7.36
N TRP A 42 -8.39 -5.90 6.32
CA TRP A 42 -8.62 -6.32 4.93
C TRP A 42 -7.72 -7.48 4.50
N ASN A 43 -6.60 -7.71 5.20
CA ASN A 43 -5.72 -8.85 4.95
C ASN A 43 -6.41 -10.21 5.21
N ASN A 44 -7.53 -10.23 5.95
CA ASN A 44 -8.29 -11.45 6.23
C ASN A 44 -9.08 -11.95 5.02
N LYS A 45 -9.30 -11.10 4.00
CA LYS A 45 -10.15 -11.41 2.83
C LYS A 45 -9.48 -11.15 1.49
N ALA A 46 -8.37 -10.41 1.48
CA ALA A 46 -7.62 -10.08 0.28
C ALA A 46 -6.15 -9.88 0.62
N ASN A 47 -5.28 -10.10 -0.36
CA ASN A 47 -3.94 -9.57 -0.26
C ASN A 47 -4.00 -8.04 -0.42
N VAL A 48 -3.37 -7.30 0.51
CA VAL A 48 -3.39 -5.84 0.53
C VAL A 48 -1.97 -5.32 0.46
N LEU A 49 -1.72 -4.36 -0.42
CA LEU A 49 -0.46 -3.62 -0.48
C LEU A 49 -0.70 -2.14 -0.29
N TYR A 50 0.10 -1.62 0.63
CA TYR A 50 0.17 -0.22 0.99
C TYR A 50 1.36 0.37 0.26
N ILE A 51 1.11 1.35 -0.60
CA ILE A 51 2.16 2.00 -1.38
C ILE A 51 2.17 3.48 -0.99
N ASP A 52 3.28 3.92 -0.40
CA ASP A 52 3.51 5.34 -0.13
C ASP A 52 3.73 6.08 -1.46
N GLN A 53 2.68 6.79 -1.89
CA GLN A 53 2.70 7.69 -3.03
C GLN A 53 2.11 9.05 -2.66
N PRO A 54 2.50 10.12 -3.35
CA PRO A 54 3.58 10.20 -4.35
C PRO A 54 4.97 10.07 -3.70
N VAL A 55 6.02 10.14 -4.51
CA VAL A 55 7.39 10.29 -4.00
C VAL A 55 7.51 11.42 -2.97
N ASN A 56 8.42 11.25 -2.00
CA ASN A 56 8.58 12.13 -0.83
C ASN A 56 7.39 12.11 0.16
N THR A 57 6.62 11.01 0.20
CA THR A 57 5.55 10.76 1.18
C THR A 57 5.88 9.55 2.04
N GLY A 58 5.67 9.64 3.36
CA GLY A 58 5.92 8.52 4.28
C GLY A 58 7.39 8.10 4.27
N PHE A 59 7.66 6.90 3.79
CA PHE A 59 9.01 6.34 3.67
C PHE A 59 9.60 6.40 2.26
N SER A 60 8.84 6.85 1.25
CA SER A 60 9.31 6.97 -0.13
C SER A 60 10.12 8.27 -0.31
N TYR A 61 11.41 8.19 -0.66
CA TYR A 61 12.29 9.37 -0.85
C TYR A 61 12.96 9.38 -2.24
N VAL A 62 13.00 10.55 -2.88
CA VAL A 62 13.74 10.83 -4.12
C VAL A 62 14.18 12.30 -4.12
N ASP A 63 15.27 12.62 -4.82
CA ASP A 63 15.82 13.99 -4.84
C ASP A 63 14.95 14.99 -5.63
N ALA A 64 14.11 14.53 -6.57
CA ALA A 64 13.17 15.38 -7.31
C ALA A 64 12.01 14.59 -7.95
N ALA A 65 10.77 14.93 -7.59
CA ALA A 65 9.57 14.76 -8.43
C ALA A 65 8.36 15.46 -7.78
N ASN A 66 7.56 16.17 -8.58
CA ASN A 66 6.50 17.06 -8.04
C ASN A 66 5.24 17.16 -8.92
N THR A 67 5.05 16.27 -9.91
CA THR A 67 3.86 16.31 -10.79
C THR A 67 3.00 15.06 -10.64
N THR A 68 1.69 15.22 -10.78
CA THR A 68 0.74 14.10 -10.79
C THR A 68 0.99 13.12 -11.93
N LEU A 69 1.50 13.61 -13.07
CA LEU A 69 1.93 12.77 -14.18
C LEU A 69 3.13 11.89 -13.79
N ALA A 70 4.11 12.43 -13.07
CA ALA A 70 5.23 11.63 -12.56
C ALA A 70 4.75 10.55 -11.59
N ALA A 71 3.91 10.91 -10.61
CA ALA A 71 3.33 9.95 -9.67
C ALA A 71 2.55 8.81 -10.36
N SER A 72 1.83 9.13 -11.45
CA SER A 72 1.15 8.10 -12.24
C SER A 72 2.13 7.14 -12.90
N LYS A 73 3.22 7.65 -13.50
CA LYS A 73 4.26 6.84 -14.15
C LYS A 73 4.98 5.94 -13.16
N ASP A 74 5.25 6.42 -11.95
CA ASP A 74 5.90 5.66 -10.88
C ASP A 74 5.01 4.49 -10.43
N ILE A 75 3.69 4.70 -10.30
CA ILE A 75 2.74 3.62 -10.04
C ILE A 75 2.67 2.61 -11.19
N TYR A 76 2.68 3.06 -12.45
CA TYR A 76 2.71 2.15 -13.60
C TYR A 76 4.01 1.33 -13.66
N ALA A 77 5.14 1.94 -13.28
CA ALA A 77 6.44 1.27 -13.21
C ALA A 77 6.50 0.18 -12.13
N LEU A 78 5.58 0.16 -11.17
CA LEU A 78 5.47 -0.89 -10.15
C LEU A 78 4.83 -2.18 -10.70
N LEU A 79 4.00 -2.10 -11.75
CA LEU A 79 3.28 -3.26 -12.32
C LEU A 79 4.16 -4.45 -12.72
N PRO A 80 5.35 -4.27 -13.34
CA PRO A 80 6.23 -5.39 -13.69
C PRO A 80 6.74 -6.11 -12.45
N ILE A 81 7.04 -5.36 -11.38
CA ILE A 81 7.49 -5.91 -10.09
C ILE A 81 6.36 -6.74 -9.47
N LEU A 82 5.12 -6.23 -9.49
CA LEU A 82 3.96 -6.97 -8.97
C LEU A 82 3.72 -8.27 -9.74
N ARG A 83 3.92 -8.27 -11.06
CA ARG A 83 3.81 -9.49 -11.88
C ARG A 83 4.94 -10.48 -11.65
N ALA A 84 6.09 -10.04 -11.13
CA ALA A 84 7.24 -10.88 -10.86
C ALA A 84 7.16 -11.62 -9.52
N VAL A 85 6.21 -11.27 -8.64
CA VAL A 85 6.00 -11.97 -7.37
C VAL A 85 4.98 -13.10 -7.59
N PRO A 86 5.40 -14.38 -7.58
CA PRO A 86 4.52 -15.50 -7.91
C PRO A 86 3.33 -15.60 -6.94
N ALA A 87 3.55 -15.27 -5.67
CA ALA A 87 2.53 -15.32 -4.62
C ALA A 87 1.38 -14.31 -4.79
N ILE A 88 1.51 -13.30 -5.66
CA ILE A 88 0.46 -12.27 -5.84
C ILE A 88 -0.68 -12.79 -6.73
N CYS A 89 -0.42 -13.74 -7.62
CA CYS A 89 -1.42 -14.22 -8.59
C CYS A 89 -1.97 -15.63 -8.31
N GLU A 90 -1.61 -16.24 -7.19
CA GLU A 90 -2.07 -17.58 -6.80
C GLU A 90 -3.05 -17.58 -5.62
N ALA A 91 -3.49 -16.42 -5.12
CA ALA A 91 -4.44 -16.31 -4.01
C ALA A 91 -5.85 -15.92 -4.44
#